data_AF-A0A8H4UXW0-F1
#
_entry.id   AF-A0A8H4UXW0-F1
#
_cell.length_a   1.000
_cell.length_b   1.000
_cell.length_c   1.000
_cell.angle_alpha   90.00
_cell.angle_beta   90.00
_cell.angle_gamma   90.00
#
_symmetry.space_group_name_H-M   'P 1'
#
loop_
_entity.id
_entity.type
_entity.pdbx_description
1 polymer ?
#
loop_
_entity_poly.entity_id
_entity_poly.type
_entity_poly.pdbx_seq_one_letter_code
_entity_poly.pdbx_strand_id
1 'polypeptide(L)'
;SIFCEVLDARENGGVEEVHAIPKERIYNRHDESTYDVFSLSDLEEIVTDNSKYTQCKVYVKDVRTIDQSLLNNGVVDIALIDAPGLNSDSIKTTAVFARQEEIDVVVFVVSAANHFTLSAKDFIMSAAHEKAYMFMVVNGFDNIRDKGRCQRMILDQIAKLSPHTYKDAEELVHFVSSNAIPVQPAVGSGSGSGGGDDPSDNDSDHEDGDGGKGKGKGKEKEKIQDFEKLEGALRRFVLERRARSKLAPARTYILNVLSDINTLA
;
A
#
# COMPACT_ATOMS: atom_id res chain seq x y z
N SER A 1 11.19 10.21 -12.77
CA SER A 1 10.52 9.79 -11.54
C SER A 1 11.53 9.66 -10.43
N ILE A 2 11.26 10.33 -9.31
CA ILE A 2 12.02 10.28 -8.06
C ILE A 2 11.29 9.39 -7.04
N PHE A 3 11.94 9.04 -5.93
CA PHE A 3 11.29 8.25 -4.88
C PHE A 3 10.28 9.10 -4.09
N CYS A 4 9.15 8.50 -3.70
CA CYS A 4 8.18 9.15 -2.84
C CYS A 4 7.96 8.32 -1.58
N GLU A 5 8.09 8.94 -0.42
CA GLU A 5 7.78 8.33 0.87
C GLU A 5 6.55 9.03 1.44
N VAL A 6 5.45 8.31 1.59
CA VAL A 6 4.20 8.81 2.15
C VAL A 6 4.17 8.55 3.64
N LEU A 7 3.98 9.62 4.40
CA LEU A 7 4.02 9.67 5.85
C LEU A 7 2.74 10.31 6.40
N ASP A 8 2.45 10.05 7.67
CA ASP A 8 1.33 10.70 8.35
C ASP A 8 1.66 12.16 8.68
N ALA A 9 0.74 13.07 8.35
CA ALA A 9 0.89 14.50 8.63
C ALA A 9 1.15 14.83 10.12
N ARG A 10 0.76 13.96 11.07
CA ARG A 10 1.07 14.12 12.50
C ARG A 10 2.56 14.16 12.79
N GLU A 11 3.39 13.49 12.00
CA GLU A 11 4.84 13.58 12.12
C GLU A 11 5.38 14.97 11.75
N ASN A 12 4.59 15.74 11.01
CA ASN A 12 4.88 17.08 10.55
C ASN A 12 3.93 18.12 11.17
N GLY A 13 3.64 17.97 12.46
CA GLY A 13 2.79 18.92 13.19
C GLY A 13 1.32 18.96 12.75
N GLY A 14 0.87 17.96 11.98
CA GLY A 14 -0.49 17.89 11.43
C GLY A 14 -0.67 18.63 10.11
N VAL A 15 0.41 19.08 9.47
CA VAL A 15 0.39 19.83 8.20
C VAL A 15 0.59 18.88 7.02
N GLU A 16 -0.26 19.01 6.01
CA GLU A 16 -0.16 18.27 4.75
C GLU A 16 0.69 19.06 3.74
N GLU A 17 1.85 18.52 3.40
CA GLU A 17 2.80 19.14 2.47
C GLU A 17 3.81 18.14 1.93
N VAL A 18 4.54 18.53 0.89
CA VAL A 18 5.56 17.72 0.24
C VAL A 18 6.93 18.35 0.49
N HIS A 19 7.85 17.58 1.07
CA HIS A 19 9.24 17.96 1.24
C HIS A 19 10.05 17.32 0.12
N ALA A 20 10.46 18.10 -0.88
CA ALA A 20 11.34 17.65 -1.95
C ALA A 20 12.80 17.80 -1.54
N ILE A 21 13.60 16.74 -1.69
CA ILE A 21 14.94 16.66 -1.13
C ILE A 21 15.97 16.82 -2.26
N PRO A 22 16.77 17.91 -2.26
CA PRO A 22 17.79 18.12 -3.29
C PRO A 22 18.89 17.05 -3.26
N LYS A 23 19.48 16.75 -4.42
CA LYS A 23 20.52 15.70 -4.58
C LYS A 23 21.69 15.76 -3.60
N GLU A 24 22.13 16.95 -3.26
CA GLU A 24 23.34 17.18 -2.46
C GLU A 24 23.05 17.42 -0.98
N ARG A 25 21.80 17.20 -0.53
CA ARG A 25 21.38 17.46 0.86
C ARG A 25 20.93 16.19 1.56
N ILE A 26 21.24 16.10 2.84
CA ILE A 26 20.72 15.07 3.74
C ILE A 26 19.49 15.64 4.41
N TYR A 27 18.36 14.95 4.27
CA TYR A 27 17.10 15.41 4.82
C TYR A 27 17.11 15.43 6.35
N ASN A 28 16.66 16.54 6.92
CA ASN A 28 16.31 16.67 8.32
C ASN A 28 15.03 17.50 8.43
N ARG A 29 13.94 16.87 8.90
CA ARG A 29 12.63 17.53 9.04
C ARG A 29 12.67 18.83 9.85
N HIS A 30 13.57 18.90 10.84
CA HIS A 30 13.71 20.06 11.74
C HIS A 30 14.60 21.17 11.16
N ASP A 31 15.18 20.95 9.98
CA ASP A 31 16.02 21.92 9.28
C ASP A 31 15.44 22.16 7.88
N GLU A 32 14.64 23.23 7.76
CA GLU A 32 14.01 23.68 6.52
C GLU A 32 15.03 23.98 5.41
N SER A 33 16.31 24.18 5.73
CA SER A 33 17.34 24.32 4.70
C SER A 33 17.67 23.00 4.01
N THR A 34 17.19 21.86 4.49
CA THR A 34 17.50 20.55 3.89
C THR A 34 16.50 20.10 2.83
N TYR A 35 15.38 20.80 2.66
CA TYR A 35 14.31 20.45 1.72
C TYR A 35 13.62 21.69 1.15
N ASP A 36 12.96 21.52 0.00
CA ASP A 36 12.06 22.51 -0.58
C ASP A 36 10.61 22.06 -0.29
N VAL A 37 9.75 22.97 0.17
CA VAL A 37 8.35 22.68 0.54
C VAL A 37 7.41 22.98 -0.62
N PHE A 38 6.50 22.07 -0.88
CA PHE A 38 5.49 22.17 -1.93
C PHE A 38 4.11 21.72 -1.45
N SER A 39 3.07 22.15 -2.17
CA SER A 39 1.71 21.66 -1.93
C SER A 39 1.51 20.26 -2.52
N LEU A 40 0.50 19.54 -2.03
CA LEU A 40 0.12 18.24 -2.61
C LEU A 40 -0.29 18.35 -4.09
N SER A 41 -0.78 19.51 -4.53
CA SER A 41 -1.18 19.75 -5.91
C SER A 41 0.02 19.79 -6.86
N ASP A 42 1.21 20.16 -6.38
CA ASP A 42 2.42 20.25 -7.18
C ASP A 42 3.16 18.90 -7.29
N LEU A 43 2.69 17.87 -6.57
CA LEU A 43 3.36 16.58 -6.47
C LEU A 43 3.59 15.93 -7.84
N GLU A 44 2.61 15.95 -8.73
CA GLU A 44 2.72 15.33 -10.05
C GLU A 44 3.89 15.92 -10.87
N GLU A 45 4.07 17.23 -10.83
CA GLU A 45 5.16 17.92 -11.52
C GLU A 45 6.52 17.56 -10.89
N ILE A 46 6.61 17.62 -9.56
CA ILE A 46 7.85 17.36 -8.80
C ILE A 46 8.33 15.93 -9.01
N VAL A 47 7.42 14.95 -9.00
CA VAL A 47 7.78 13.54 -9.16
C VAL A 47 8.43 13.28 -10.52
N THR A 48 8.03 14.01 -11.56
CA THR A 48 8.63 13.88 -12.89
C THR A 48 10.05 14.47 -12.95
N ASP A 49 10.36 15.49 -12.14
CA ASP A 49 11.66 16.17 -12.10
C ASP A 49 12.74 15.37 -11.35
N ASN A 50 13.42 14.50 -12.09
CA ASN A 50 14.60 13.75 -11.61
C ASN A 50 15.92 14.55 -11.78
N SER A 51 15.87 15.82 -12.16
CA SER A 51 17.07 16.64 -12.36
C SER A 51 17.52 17.29 -11.06
N LYS A 52 16.58 17.86 -10.29
CA LYS A 52 16.86 18.63 -9.08
C LYS A 52 16.80 17.80 -7.79
N TYR A 53 15.81 16.91 -7.68
CA TYR A 53 15.54 16.16 -6.45
C TYR A 53 15.89 14.68 -6.58
N THR A 54 16.12 14.03 -5.44
CA THR A 54 16.33 12.57 -5.34
C THR A 54 15.10 11.83 -4.83
N GLN A 55 14.40 12.46 -3.90
CA GLN A 55 13.29 11.87 -3.19
C GLN A 55 12.37 12.96 -2.64
N CYS A 56 11.12 12.59 -2.40
CA CYS A 56 10.10 13.42 -1.76
C CYS A 56 9.53 12.70 -0.55
N LYS A 57 9.32 13.44 0.54
CA LYS A 57 8.49 13.01 1.67
C LYS A 57 7.14 13.71 1.57
N VAL A 58 6.07 12.94 1.54
CA VAL A 58 4.71 13.40 1.29
C VAL A 58 3.92 13.19 2.57
N TYR A 59 3.60 14.28 3.28
CA TYR A 59 2.83 14.25 4.51
C TYR A 59 1.35 14.38 4.19
N VAL A 60 0.57 13.36 4.54
CA VAL A 60 -0.88 13.33 4.28
C VAL A 60 -1.65 12.91 5.51
N LYS A 61 -2.87 13.42 5.62
CA LYS A 61 -3.81 13.04 6.65
C LYS A 61 -4.74 11.96 6.12
N ASP A 62 -4.64 10.76 6.68
CA ASP A 62 -5.64 9.73 6.43
C ASP A 62 -6.93 10.08 7.19
N VAL A 63 -7.98 10.41 6.46
CA VAL A 63 -9.29 10.79 7.02
C VAL A 63 -10.11 9.59 7.50
N ARG A 64 -9.64 8.36 7.24
CA ARG A 64 -10.30 7.13 7.68
C ARG A 64 -10.11 6.89 9.17
N THR A 65 -10.98 6.06 9.74
CA THR A 65 -10.87 5.66 11.15
C THR A 65 -9.56 4.91 11.40
N ILE A 66 -9.10 4.89 12.66
CA ILE A 66 -7.85 4.23 13.06
C ILE A 66 -7.84 2.75 12.63
N ASP A 67 -8.98 2.07 12.73
CA ASP A 67 -9.09 0.65 12.36
C ASP A 67 -9.05 0.41 10.84
N GLN A 68 -9.16 1.47 10.02
CA GLN A 68 -9.18 1.42 8.57
C GLN A 68 -7.96 2.08 7.92
N SER A 69 -7.33 3.04 8.60
CA SER A 69 -6.14 3.70 8.08
C SER A 69 -4.95 2.75 8.08
N LEU A 70 -4.16 2.82 7.01
CA LEU A 70 -2.86 2.15 6.96
C LEU A 70 -1.79 3.00 7.65
N LEU A 71 -1.79 4.31 7.39
CA LEU A 71 -0.81 5.26 7.95
C LEU A 71 -0.99 5.45 9.47
N ASN A 72 -2.24 5.45 9.95
CA ASN A 72 -2.59 5.66 11.34
C ASN A 72 -3.47 4.55 11.90
N ASN A 73 -2.88 3.43 12.30
CA ASN A 73 -3.64 2.33 12.93
C ASN A 73 -3.57 2.31 14.47
N GLY A 74 -3.00 3.35 15.10
CA GLY A 74 -2.93 3.50 16.55
C GLY A 74 -2.04 2.50 17.29
N VAL A 75 -1.51 1.50 16.58
CA VAL A 75 -0.62 0.46 17.12
C VAL A 75 0.78 0.56 16.50
N VAL A 76 0.87 0.91 15.22
CA VAL A 76 2.08 0.97 14.41
C VAL A 76 1.98 2.06 13.34
N ASP A 77 2.99 2.91 13.26
CA ASP A 77 3.16 3.85 12.15
C ASP A 77 3.67 3.09 10.91
N ILE A 78 2.90 3.18 9.82
CA ILE A 78 3.24 2.59 8.52
C ILE A 78 3.61 3.74 7.57
N ALA A 79 4.81 3.66 6.98
CA ALA A 79 5.22 4.51 5.87
C ALA A 79 5.09 3.71 4.56
N LEU A 80 4.67 4.37 3.48
CA LEU A 80 4.60 3.76 2.15
C LEU A 80 5.68 4.38 1.27
N ILE A 81 6.45 3.53 0.59
CA ILE A 81 7.49 3.99 -0.32
C ILE A 81 7.07 3.62 -1.73
N ASP A 82 6.87 4.63 -2.57
CA ASP A 82 6.73 4.47 -4.00
C ASP A 82 8.10 4.67 -4.68
N ALA A 83 8.48 3.68 -5.47
CA ALA A 83 9.76 3.63 -6.15
C ALA A 83 9.56 3.76 -7.67
N PRO A 84 10.50 4.38 -8.40
CA PRO A 84 10.45 4.38 -9.85
C PRO A 84 10.42 2.94 -10.37
N GLY A 85 9.60 2.71 -11.42
CA GLY A 85 9.38 1.38 -11.97
C GLY A 85 10.70 0.68 -12.32
N LEU A 86 10.76 -0.63 -12.09
CA LEU A 86 11.96 -1.45 -12.31
C LEU A 86 12.47 -1.46 -13.76
N ASN A 87 11.62 -1.06 -14.72
CA ASN A 87 12.01 -0.92 -16.13
C ASN A 87 12.77 0.38 -16.41
N SER A 88 12.69 1.37 -15.51
CA SER A 88 13.34 2.67 -15.66
C SER A 88 14.62 2.77 -14.82
N ASP A 89 14.63 2.19 -13.60
CA ASP A 89 15.79 2.32 -12.71
C ASP A 89 15.92 1.14 -11.73
N SER A 90 16.30 -0.04 -12.25
CA SER A 90 16.44 -1.26 -11.43
C SER A 90 17.52 -1.16 -10.35
N ILE A 91 18.62 -0.43 -10.61
CA ILE A 91 19.75 -0.30 -9.69
C ILE A 91 19.37 0.57 -8.49
N LYS A 92 18.74 1.74 -8.71
CA LYS A 92 18.35 2.61 -7.59
C LYS A 92 17.27 1.97 -6.73
N THR A 93 16.26 1.34 -7.33
CA THR A 93 15.19 0.67 -6.58
C THR A 93 15.73 -0.50 -5.75
N THR A 94 16.68 -1.28 -6.28
CA THR A 94 17.35 -2.35 -5.52
C THR A 94 18.25 -1.79 -4.41
N ALA A 95 18.92 -0.65 -4.65
CA ALA A 95 19.77 -0.02 -3.64
C ALA A 95 18.98 0.57 -2.46
N VAL A 96 17.78 1.11 -2.70
CA VAL A 96 16.88 1.56 -1.63
C VAL A 96 16.36 0.37 -0.83
N PHE A 97 15.95 -0.71 -1.52
CA PHE A 97 15.57 -1.97 -0.86
C PHE A 97 16.69 -2.51 0.04
N ALA A 98 17.93 -2.59 -0.46
CA ALA A 98 19.09 -3.11 0.26
C ALA A 98 19.62 -2.17 1.36
N ARG A 99 19.29 -0.87 1.33
CA ARG A 99 19.72 0.11 2.35
C ARG A 99 18.80 0.18 3.55
N GLN A 100 17.58 -0.34 3.47
CA GLN A 100 16.60 -0.22 4.55
C GLN A 100 16.46 -1.54 5.31
N GLU A 101 17.23 -1.69 6.40
CA GLU A 101 17.05 -2.80 7.36
C GLU A 101 15.64 -2.83 7.96
N GLU A 102 14.90 -1.72 7.91
CA GLU A 102 13.59 -1.52 8.56
C GLU A 102 12.36 -1.80 7.68
N ILE A 103 12.50 -2.21 6.41
CA ILE A 103 11.32 -2.60 5.62
C ILE A 103 10.73 -3.91 6.18
N ASP A 104 9.55 -3.80 6.79
CA ASP A 104 8.77 -4.93 7.31
C ASP A 104 8.14 -5.75 6.17
N VAL A 105 7.64 -5.08 5.12
CA VAL A 105 6.89 -5.71 4.01
C VAL A 105 7.20 -5.01 2.68
N VAL A 106 7.43 -5.81 1.64
CA VAL A 106 7.54 -5.33 0.25
C VAL A 106 6.23 -5.63 -0.47
N VAL A 107 5.60 -4.60 -1.05
CA VAL A 107 4.41 -4.75 -1.90
C VAL A 107 4.82 -4.66 -3.37
N PHE A 108 4.63 -5.73 -4.12
CA PHE A 108 4.97 -5.83 -5.53
C PHE A 108 3.72 -5.77 -6.39
N VAL A 109 3.56 -4.67 -7.15
CA VAL A 109 2.39 -4.46 -8.00
C VAL A 109 2.68 -4.92 -9.43
N VAL A 110 1.79 -5.74 -9.97
CA VAL A 110 1.89 -6.37 -11.28
C VAL A 110 0.63 -6.11 -12.07
N SER A 111 0.75 -5.82 -13.36
CA SER A 111 -0.42 -5.80 -14.24
C SER A 111 -0.88 -7.23 -14.55
N ALA A 112 -2.18 -7.52 -14.33
CA ALA A 112 -2.81 -8.80 -14.65
C ALA A 112 -2.73 -9.15 -16.14
N ALA A 113 -2.61 -8.13 -17.00
CA ALA A 113 -2.57 -8.31 -18.45
C ALA A 113 -1.17 -8.65 -18.98
N ASN A 114 -0.12 -8.46 -18.18
CA ASN A 114 1.26 -8.56 -18.62
C ASN A 114 1.99 -9.72 -17.93
N HIS A 115 3.02 -10.25 -18.62
CA HIS A 115 3.97 -11.15 -17.99
C HIS A 115 5.00 -10.38 -17.15
N PHE A 116 5.56 -11.05 -16.14
CA PHE A 116 6.70 -10.50 -15.41
C PHE A 116 7.86 -10.23 -16.37
N THR A 117 8.34 -8.98 -16.39
CA THR A 117 9.55 -8.59 -17.11
C THR A 117 10.76 -9.27 -16.49
N LEU A 118 11.88 -9.33 -17.22
CA LEU A 118 13.12 -9.92 -16.69
C LEU A 118 13.61 -9.17 -15.44
N SER A 119 13.59 -7.83 -15.49
CA SER A 119 13.91 -6.95 -14.35
C SER A 119 13.04 -7.23 -13.12
N ALA A 120 11.73 -7.46 -13.32
CA ALA A 120 10.82 -7.83 -12.24
C ALA A 120 11.16 -9.20 -11.64
N LYS A 121 11.48 -10.19 -12.48
CA LYS A 121 11.87 -11.53 -12.02
C LYS A 121 13.15 -11.49 -11.20
N ASP A 122 14.17 -10.76 -11.67
CA ASP A 122 15.45 -10.63 -10.98
C ASP A 122 15.27 -9.92 -9.64
N PHE A 123 14.47 -8.85 -9.60
CA PHE A 123 14.13 -8.17 -8.35
C PHE A 123 13.40 -9.08 -7.37
N ILE A 124 12.36 -9.79 -7.82
CA ILE A 124 11.61 -10.72 -6.96
C ILE A 124 12.53 -11.80 -6.40
N MET A 125 13.42 -12.38 -7.22
CA MET A 125 14.37 -13.40 -6.80
C MET A 125 15.34 -12.85 -5.74
N SER A 126 15.91 -11.67 -5.96
CA SER A 126 16.81 -11.03 -5.00
C SER A 126 16.10 -10.68 -3.70
N ALA A 127 14.92 -10.07 -3.80
CA ALA A 127 14.13 -9.68 -2.64
C ALA A 127 13.59 -10.88 -1.85
N ALA A 128 13.20 -11.96 -2.52
CA ALA A 128 12.76 -13.20 -1.87
C ALA A 128 13.89 -13.91 -1.11
N HIS A 129 15.15 -13.75 -1.55
CA HIS A 129 16.32 -14.27 -0.84
C HIS A 129 16.63 -13.45 0.42
N GLU A 130 16.46 -12.13 0.37
CA GLU A 130 16.72 -11.23 1.51
C GLU A 130 15.56 -11.20 2.51
N LYS A 131 14.33 -11.18 2.00
CA LYS A 131 13.08 -11.18 2.77
C LYS A 131 12.26 -12.38 2.31
N ALA A 132 12.04 -13.34 3.22
CA ALA A 132 11.36 -14.59 2.88
C ALA A 132 9.93 -14.43 2.33
N TYR A 133 9.28 -13.28 2.56
CA TYR A 133 7.89 -13.06 2.19
C TYR A 133 7.72 -11.72 1.48
N MET A 134 6.95 -11.73 0.40
CA MET A 134 6.57 -10.52 -0.32
C MET A 134 5.06 -10.50 -0.53
N PHE A 135 4.50 -9.30 -0.59
CA PHE A 135 3.09 -9.08 -0.77
C PHE A 135 2.83 -8.74 -2.24
N MET A 136 2.06 -9.55 -2.96
CA MET A 136 1.85 -9.43 -4.41
C MET A 136 0.47 -8.85 -4.71
N VAL A 137 0.42 -7.78 -5.49
CA VAL A 137 -0.83 -7.14 -5.91
C VAL A 137 -0.93 -7.19 -7.43
N VAL A 138 -1.88 -7.98 -7.94
CA VAL A 138 -2.14 -8.15 -9.37
C VAL A 138 -3.29 -7.22 -9.75
N ASN A 139 -2.97 -6.06 -10.32
CA ASN A 139 -3.93 -5.00 -10.65
C ASN A 139 -4.46 -5.12 -12.10
N GLY A 140 -5.64 -4.58 -12.37
CA GLY A 140 -6.30 -4.62 -13.68
C GLY A 140 -7.02 -5.93 -13.96
N PHE A 141 -7.42 -6.64 -12.91
CA PHE A 141 -8.05 -7.95 -13.00
C PHE A 141 -9.45 -7.91 -13.64
N ASP A 142 -10.08 -6.74 -13.68
CA ASP A 142 -11.35 -6.49 -14.36
C ASP A 142 -11.27 -6.60 -15.89
N ASN A 143 -10.09 -6.36 -16.47
CA ASN A 143 -9.85 -6.49 -17.90
C ASN A 143 -9.60 -7.94 -18.35
N ILE A 144 -9.46 -8.87 -17.40
CA ILE A 144 -9.15 -10.26 -17.68
C ILE A 144 -10.44 -11.05 -17.96
N ARG A 145 -10.51 -11.64 -19.15
CA ARG A 145 -11.65 -12.47 -19.57
C ARG A 145 -11.66 -13.82 -18.84
N ASP A 146 -10.51 -14.50 -18.81
CA ASP A 146 -10.34 -15.78 -18.13
C ASP A 146 -9.53 -15.59 -16.83
N LYS A 147 -10.26 -15.21 -15.78
CA LYS A 147 -9.73 -14.98 -14.44
C LYS A 147 -8.97 -16.20 -13.89
N GLY A 148 -9.52 -17.40 -14.06
CA GLY A 148 -8.95 -18.64 -13.51
C GLY A 148 -7.66 -19.08 -14.20
N ARG A 149 -7.53 -18.85 -15.51
CA ARG A 149 -6.25 -19.07 -16.22
C ARG A 149 -5.20 -18.04 -15.82
N CYS A 150 -5.57 -16.75 -15.73
CA CYS A 150 -4.66 -15.69 -15.30
C CYS A 150 -4.11 -15.95 -13.89
N GLN A 151 -4.98 -16.30 -12.94
CA GLN A 151 -4.58 -16.64 -11.57
C GLN A 151 -3.57 -17.79 -11.54
N ARG A 152 -3.87 -18.91 -12.21
CA ARG A 152 -2.93 -20.05 -12.29
C ARG A 152 -1.59 -19.64 -12.89
N MET A 153 -1.60 -18.91 -14.01
CA MET A 153 -0.38 -18.48 -14.68
C MET A 153 0.51 -17.56 -13.82
N ILE A 154 -0.09 -16.67 -13.03
CA ILE A 154 0.65 -15.79 -12.12
C ILE A 154 1.17 -16.58 -10.92
N LEU A 155 0.34 -17.41 -10.31
CA LEU A 155 0.72 -18.25 -9.17
C LEU A 155 1.86 -19.22 -9.54
N ASP A 156 1.83 -19.83 -10.72
CA ASP A 156 2.90 -20.70 -11.21
C ASP A 156 4.23 -19.95 -11.43
N GLN A 157 4.16 -18.66 -11.79
CA GLN A 157 5.35 -17.81 -11.90
C GLN A 157 5.87 -17.45 -10.50
N ILE A 158 4.99 -17.08 -9.57
CA ILE A 158 5.36 -16.77 -8.17
C ILE A 158 5.97 -18.00 -7.51
N ALA A 159 5.46 -19.20 -7.74
CA ALA A 159 6.01 -20.45 -7.19
C ALA A 159 7.50 -20.65 -7.54
N LYS A 160 7.92 -20.20 -8.72
CA LYS A 160 9.31 -20.30 -9.18
C LYS A 160 10.20 -19.20 -8.61
N LEU A 161 9.65 -18.00 -8.42
CA LEU A 161 10.42 -16.82 -8.03
C LEU A 161 10.48 -16.62 -6.50
N SER A 162 9.40 -16.92 -5.80
CA SER A 162 9.27 -16.80 -4.34
C SER A 162 8.42 -17.95 -3.77
N PRO A 163 9.03 -19.12 -3.49
CA PRO A 163 8.30 -20.30 -3.03
C PRO A 163 7.58 -20.11 -1.70
N HIS A 164 8.13 -19.29 -0.80
CA HIS A 164 7.51 -18.96 0.49
C HIS A 164 6.24 -18.12 0.31
N THR A 165 6.28 -17.12 -0.56
CA THR A 165 5.09 -16.32 -0.91
C THR A 165 4.00 -17.19 -1.55
N TYR A 166 4.39 -18.16 -2.39
CA TYR A 166 3.44 -19.08 -3.01
C TYR A 166 2.73 -20.01 -2.01
N LYS A 167 3.42 -20.47 -0.96
CA LYS A 167 2.82 -21.34 0.08
C LYS A 167 1.66 -20.65 0.80
N ASP A 168 1.81 -19.35 1.07
CA ASP A 168 0.82 -18.53 1.75
C ASP A 168 0.09 -17.59 0.77
N ALA A 169 -0.07 -18.01 -0.49
CA ALA A 169 -0.61 -17.17 -1.55
C ALA A 169 -2.03 -16.65 -1.30
N GLU A 170 -2.84 -17.36 -0.51
CA GLU A 170 -4.19 -16.93 -0.15
C GLU A 170 -4.21 -15.61 0.63
N GLU A 171 -3.15 -15.34 1.41
CA GLU A 171 -2.99 -14.14 2.22
C GLU A 171 -2.03 -13.13 1.58
N LEU A 172 -1.13 -13.57 0.69
CA LEU A 172 -0.06 -12.73 0.14
C LEU A 172 -0.27 -12.33 -1.32
N VAL A 173 -1.15 -12.98 -2.07
CA VAL A 173 -1.38 -12.69 -3.49
C VAL A 173 -2.81 -12.24 -3.71
N HIS A 174 -2.97 -10.97 -4.07
CA HIS A 174 -4.28 -10.33 -4.20
C HIS A 174 -4.51 -9.90 -5.64
N PHE A 175 -5.68 -10.24 -6.19
CA PHE A 175 -6.10 -9.84 -7.53
C PHE A 175 -7.13 -8.72 -7.39
N VAL A 176 -6.79 -7.52 -7.84
CA VAL A 176 -7.57 -6.30 -7.58
C VAL A 176 -7.80 -5.49 -8.84
N SER A 177 -8.71 -4.52 -8.74
CA SER A 177 -9.00 -3.54 -9.79
C SER A 177 -9.09 -2.15 -9.17
N SER A 178 -7.95 -1.45 -9.10
CA SER A 178 -7.85 -0.17 -8.38
C SER A 178 -8.72 0.96 -8.95
N ASN A 179 -9.12 0.86 -10.22
CA ASN A 179 -9.93 1.89 -10.91
C ASN A 179 -11.34 2.09 -10.32
N ALA A 180 -11.83 1.15 -9.53
CA ALA A 180 -13.16 1.22 -8.93
C ALA A 180 -13.15 1.73 -7.48
N ILE A 181 -11.98 2.11 -6.96
CA ILE A 181 -11.84 2.60 -5.60
C ILE A 181 -11.97 4.12 -5.66
N PRO A 182 -13.02 4.70 -5.03
CA PRO A 182 -13.14 6.14 -4.98
C PRO A 182 -12.01 6.72 -4.14
N VAL A 183 -11.05 7.36 -4.80
CA VAL A 183 -10.06 8.22 -4.16
C VAL A 183 -10.81 9.50 -3.77
N GLN A 184 -11.45 9.53 -2.59
CA GLN A 184 -12.14 10.73 -2.14
C GLN A 184 -11.12 11.87 -2.01
N PRO A 185 -11.28 13.01 -2.70
CA PRO A 185 -10.53 14.21 -2.39
C PRO A 185 -11.08 14.76 -1.08
N ALA A 186 -10.26 14.79 -0.03
CA ALA A 186 -10.54 15.61 1.13
C ALA A 186 -10.38 17.08 0.72
N VAL A 187 -11.47 17.76 0.32
CA VAL A 187 -11.90 19.11 0.78
C VAL A 187 -13.07 19.68 -0.06
N GLY A 188 -14.20 19.93 0.61
CA GLY A 188 -14.95 21.21 0.54
C GLY A 188 -15.93 21.51 -0.62
N SER A 189 -17.23 21.33 -0.39
CA SER A 189 -18.24 22.37 -0.70
C SER A 189 -19.50 22.20 0.14
N GLY A 190 -19.62 23.02 1.18
CA GLY A 190 -20.91 23.27 1.83
C GLY A 190 -21.73 24.26 0.99
N SER A 191 -22.97 23.88 0.70
CA SER A 191 -24.15 24.74 0.44
C SER A 191 -25.34 23.79 0.42
N GLY A 192 -26.50 23.99 1.04
CA GLY A 192 -27.07 25.07 1.83
C GLY A 192 -28.44 24.57 2.31
N SER A 193 -28.92 25.16 3.39
CA SER A 193 -30.18 24.88 4.07
C SER A 193 -31.41 25.01 3.16
N GLY A 194 -32.43 24.16 3.36
CA GLY A 194 -33.76 24.30 2.76
C GLY A 194 -34.70 23.16 3.17
N GLY A 195 -35.51 23.37 4.21
CA GLY A 195 -36.47 22.40 4.73
C GLY A 195 -37.78 22.28 3.93
N GLY A 196 -38.61 21.31 4.34
CA GLY A 196 -39.99 21.13 3.88
C GLY A 196 -40.51 19.72 4.15
N ASP A 197 -41.42 19.62 5.12
CA ASP A 197 -42.19 18.44 5.54
C ASP A 197 -43.09 17.86 4.43
N ASP A 198 -43.32 16.54 4.44
CA ASP A 198 -44.64 15.86 4.63
C ASP A 198 -44.57 14.36 4.21
N PRO A 199 -45.26 13.42 4.90
CA PRO A 199 -45.25 11.99 4.58
C PRO A 199 -46.46 11.60 3.72
N SER A 200 -46.29 10.69 2.76
CA SER A 200 -47.44 10.01 2.17
C SER A 200 -47.10 8.57 1.81
N ASP A 201 -47.73 7.67 2.55
CA ASP A 201 -48.02 6.30 2.15
C ASP A 201 -48.74 6.31 0.80
N ASN A 202 -48.30 5.45 -0.13
CA ASN A 202 -49.23 4.82 -1.06
C ASN A 202 -48.68 3.47 -1.52
N ASP A 203 -49.28 2.41 -0.97
CA ASP A 203 -49.28 1.06 -1.53
C ASP A 203 -49.86 1.11 -2.94
N SER A 204 -49.13 0.57 -3.93
CA SER A 204 -49.72 0.06 -5.16
C SER A 204 -48.83 -1.04 -5.71
N ASP A 205 -49.27 -2.28 -5.51
CA ASP A 205 -48.82 -3.44 -6.26
C ASP A 205 -49.00 -3.21 -7.76
N HIS A 206 -47.93 -3.36 -8.53
CA HIS A 206 -48.00 -3.82 -9.92
C HIS A 206 -46.67 -4.47 -10.33
N GLU A 207 -46.78 -5.75 -10.68
CA GLU A 207 -45.74 -6.58 -11.28
C GLU A 207 -45.31 -6.10 -12.68
N ASP A 208 -44.13 -6.58 -13.06
CA ASP A 208 -43.55 -6.71 -14.40
C ASP A 208 -42.87 -5.50 -15.07
N GLY A 209 -41.54 -5.61 -15.19
CA GLY A 209 -40.70 -4.72 -15.98
C GLY A 209 -39.21 -5.02 -15.87
N ASP A 210 -38.77 -6.11 -16.51
CA ASP A 210 -37.38 -6.41 -16.86
C ASP A 210 -36.65 -5.19 -17.46
N GLY A 211 -35.42 -4.90 -17.02
CA GLY A 211 -34.68 -3.73 -17.51
C GLY A 211 -33.42 -3.30 -16.73
N GLY A 212 -32.41 -4.17 -16.64
CA GLY A 212 -31.01 -3.76 -16.82
C GLY A 212 -30.31 -2.77 -15.85
N LYS A 213 -30.80 -2.49 -14.63
CA LYS A 213 -30.10 -1.56 -13.68
C LYS A 213 -29.24 -2.21 -12.59
N GLY A 214 -29.22 -3.54 -12.46
CA GLY A 214 -28.55 -4.23 -11.33
C GLY A 214 -27.13 -4.76 -11.58
N LYS A 215 -26.70 -4.93 -12.84
CA LYS A 215 -25.50 -5.72 -13.17
C LYS A 215 -24.16 -4.99 -12.97
N GLY A 216 -24.16 -3.66 -12.97
CA GLY A 216 -22.97 -2.84 -12.74
C GLY A 216 -22.61 -2.71 -11.27
N LYS A 217 -23.62 -2.47 -10.42
CA LYS A 217 -23.46 -2.24 -8.98
C LYS A 217 -22.88 -3.45 -8.23
N GLY A 218 -23.22 -4.67 -8.67
CA GLY A 218 -22.66 -5.90 -8.11
C GLY A 218 -21.16 -6.07 -8.36
N LYS A 219 -20.69 -5.73 -9.57
CA LYS A 219 -19.27 -5.82 -9.94
C LYS A 219 -18.41 -4.75 -9.26
N GLU A 220 -18.97 -3.56 -9.09
CA GLU A 220 -18.30 -2.48 -8.36
C GLU A 220 -18.13 -2.84 -6.88
N LYS A 221 -19.16 -3.43 -6.27
CA LYS A 221 -19.10 -3.93 -4.90
C LYS A 221 -18.05 -5.04 -4.73
N GLU A 222 -17.94 -5.97 -5.67
CA GLU A 222 -16.91 -7.03 -5.67
C GLU A 222 -15.49 -6.42 -5.68
N LYS A 223 -15.24 -5.41 -6.53
CA LYS A 223 -13.92 -4.75 -6.60
C LYS A 223 -13.54 -4.04 -5.30
N ILE A 224 -14.51 -3.40 -4.65
CA ILE A 224 -14.29 -2.74 -3.35
C ILE A 224 -13.97 -3.79 -2.29
N GLN A 225 -14.71 -4.90 -2.26
CA GLN A 225 -14.48 -6.00 -1.30
C GLN A 225 -13.10 -6.67 -1.50
N ASP A 226 -12.68 -6.88 -2.75
CA ASP A 226 -11.35 -7.42 -3.06
C ASP A 226 -10.24 -6.50 -2.53
N PHE A 227 -10.44 -5.18 -2.61
CA PHE A 227 -9.48 -4.21 -2.09
C PHE A 227 -9.50 -4.10 -0.56
N GLU A 228 -10.67 -4.15 0.07
CA GLU A 228 -10.78 -4.21 1.54
C GLU A 228 -10.11 -5.47 2.09
N LYS A 229 -10.24 -6.60 1.39
CA LYS A 229 -9.53 -7.85 1.73
C LYS A 229 -8.01 -7.66 1.64
N LEU A 230 -7.53 -7.03 0.56
CA LEU A 230 -6.13 -6.66 0.38
C LEU A 230 -5.61 -5.80 1.54
N GLU A 231 -6.30 -4.70 1.87
CA GLU A 231 -5.89 -3.79 2.95
C GLU A 231 -5.88 -4.51 4.31
N GLY A 232 -6.90 -5.31 4.59
CA GLY A 232 -6.99 -6.09 5.83
C GLY A 232 -5.89 -7.15 5.96
N ALA A 233 -5.57 -7.85 4.87
CA ALA A 233 -4.47 -8.81 4.83
C ALA A 233 -3.11 -8.12 5.01
N LEU A 234 -2.88 -7.01 4.30
CA LEU A 234 -1.65 -6.23 4.42
C LEU A 234 -1.46 -5.72 5.85
N ARG A 235 -2.50 -5.13 6.47
CA ARG A 235 -2.43 -4.64 7.85
C ARG A 235 -2.09 -5.76 8.82
N ARG A 236 -2.80 -6.89 8.75
CA ARG A 236 -2.56 -8.04 9.63
C ARG A 236 -1.14 -8.58 9.46
N PHE A 237 -0.69 -8.71 8.22
CA PHE A 237 0.64 -9.21 7.88
C PHE A 237 1.75 -8.29 8.41
N VAL A 238 1.63 -6.97 8.20
CA VAL A 238 2.57 -5.97 8.74
C VAL A 238 2.65 -6.06 10.26
N LEU A 239 1.50 -6.10 10.95
CA LEU A 239 1.44 -6.16 12.42
C LEU A 239 2.07 -7.45 12.96
N GLU A 240 1.71 -8.60 12.40
CA GLU A 240 2.26 -9.90 12.82
C GLU A 240 3.77 -9.97 12.59
N ARG A 241 4.24 -9.50 11.43
CA ARG A 241 5.67 -9.50 11.08
C ARG A 241 6.46 -8.56 11.96
N ARG A 242 6.00 -7.34 12.15
CA ARG A 242 6.67 -6.36 13.01
C ARG A 242 6.74 -6.84 14.45
N ALA A 243 5.64 -7.37 14.99
CA ALA A 243 5.62 -7.95 16.33
C ALA A 243 6.65 -9.08 16.46
N ARG A 244 6.70 -10.01 15.49
CA ARG A 244 7.68 -11.10 15.51
C ARG A 244 9.12 -10.60 15.38
N SER A 245 9.41 -9.75 14.40
CA SER A 245 10.76 -9.28 14.09
C SER A 245 11.33 -8.37 15.19
N LYS A 246 10.51 -7.49 15.78
CA LYS A 246 10.96 -6.56 16.82
C LYS A 246 10.93 -7.17 18.23
N LEU A 247 10.01 -8.09 18.55
CA LEU A 247 9.92 -8.70 19.89
C LEU A 247 10.73 -9.99 20.06
N ALA A 248 11.11 -10.68 18.97
CA ALA A 248 11.92 -11.90 19.07
C ALA A 248 13.26 -11.70 19.80
N PRO A 249 14.03 -10.62 19.55
CA PRO A 249 15.27 -10.38 20.30
C PRO A 249 15.04 -10.22 21.80
N ALA A 250 14.00 -9.48 22.19
CA ALA A 250 13.62 -9.29 23.59
C ALA A 250 13.22 -10.62 24.26
N ARG A 251 12.42 -11.44 23.57
CA ARG A 251 12.05 -12.78 24.06
C ARG A 251 13.28 -13.67 24.28
N THR A 252 14.19 -13.73 23.32
CA THR A 252 15.43 -14.51 23.43
C THR A 252 16.29 -14.03 24.60
N TYR A 253 16.43 -12.72 24.77
CA TYR A 253 17.17 -12.14 25.89
C TYR A 253 16.58 -12.56 27.25
N ILE A 254 15.26 -12.41 27.43
CA ILE A 254 14.58 -12.77 28.68
C ILE A 254 14.72 -14.27 28.98
N LEU A 255 14.59 -15.13 27.97
CA LEU A 255 14.75 -16.58 28.13
C LEU A 255 16.18 -16.95 28.54
N ASN A 256 17.19 -16.30 27.97
CA ASN A 256 18.59 -16.53 28.34
C ASN A 256 18.85 -16.08 29.78
N VAL A 257 18.40 -14.88 30.17
CA VAL A 257 18.54 -14.39 31.55
C VAL A 257 17.83 -15.32 32.56
N LEU A 258 16.63 -15.79 32.24
CA LEU A 258 15.91 -16.74 33.09
C LEU A 258 16.68 -18.06 33.23
N SER A 259 17.26 -18.56 32.13
CA SER A 259 18.12 -19.73 32.14
C SER A 259 19.33 -19.53 33.05
N ASP A 260 20.01 -18.39 32.95
CA ASP A 260 21.18 -18.08 33.76
C ASP A 260 20.82 -18.00 35.26
N ILE A 261 19.69 -17.38 35.61
CA ILE A 261 19.20 -17.34 37.00
C ILE A 261 18.90 -18.74 37.52
N ASN A 262 18.25 -19.59 36.73
CA ASN A 262 17.97 -20.98 37.11
C ASN A 262 19.23 -21.83 37.26
N THR A 263 20.33 -21.51 36.56
CA THR A 263 21.61 -22.19 36.76
C THR A 263 22.38 -21.72 38.00
N LEU A 264 22.06 -20.53 38.52
CA LEU A 264 22.68 -19.93 39.69
C LEU A 264 21.92 -20.22 41.00
N ALA A 265 20.65 -20.63 40.90
CA ALA A 265 19.78 -21.02 42.01
C ALA A 265 19.94 -22.50 42.40
#